data_AF-A0A7R9JHD5-F1
#
_entry.id   AF-A0A7R9JHD5-F1
#
_cell.length_a   1.000
_cell.length_b   1.000
_cell.length_c   1.000
_cell.angle_alpha   90.00
_cell.angle_beta   90.00
_cell.angle_gamma   90.00
#
_symmetry.space_group_name_H-M   'P 1'
#
loop_
_entity.id
_entity.type
_entity.pdbx_description
1 polymer ?
#
loop_
_entity_poly.entity_id
_entity_poly.type
_entity_poly.pdbx_seq_one_letter_code
_entity_poly.pdbx_strand_id
1 'polypeptide(L)'
;MYGSLVTVLIGARLAEMFGNKRVCGIAMFMNAILNILGPICVRWNVAAFIASRVVQGLFTGPFMPANIALFASWLPPQERARLSGIVFSAANIGSLISMGISGKMASTFGWESLFYVYGVLTVLWCALWMFFVHESPETHPWISDEEKEYIVSNTKKVAIAKNPVPWIEIISNAPFCAQIIMDVGSTWIMFTLTTELPTYLKNILHFDTES
;
A
#
# COMPACT_ATOMS: atom_id res chain seq x y z
N MET A 1 13.47 -0.71 -3.86
CA MET A 1 12.57 -0.60 -2.68
C MET A 1 13.39 -0.88 -1.42
N TYR A 2 14.14 0.11 -0.90
CA TYR A 2 15.06 -0.13 0.23
C TYR A 2 14.55 0.43 1.57
N GLY A 3 13.60 1.37 1.56
CA GLY A 3 13.05 1.98 2.78
C GLY A 3 11.83 1.27 3.38
N SER A 4 11.12 0.44 2.59
CA SER A 4 9.81 -0.10 2.96
C SER A 4 9.86 -1.01 4.19
N LEU A 5 10.84 -1.91 4.28
CA LEU A 5 10.89 -2.92 5.37
C LEU A 5 10.99 -2.29 6.77
N VAL A 6 11.87 -1.30 6.93
CA VAL A 6 12.05 -0.59 8.22
C VAL A 6 10.81 0.24 8.54
N THR A 7 10.19 0.85 7.54
CA THR A 7 9.01 1.71 7.74
C THR A 7 7.69 0.99 7.88
N VAL A 8 7.57 -0.27 7.47
CA VAL A 8 6.36 -1.04 7.76
C VAL A 8 6.22 -1.24 9.27
N LEU A 9 7.31 -1.55 9.98
CA LEU A 9 7.29 -1.76 11.43
C LEU A 9 7.10 -0.46 12.22
N ILE A 10 7.85 0.59 11.88
CA ILE A 10 7.75 1.90 12.53
C ILE A 10 6.41 2.57 12.17
N GLY A 11 6.01 2.44 10.91
CA GLY A 11 4.78 3.00 10.37
C GLY A 11 3.52 2.34 10.94
N ALA A 12 3.54 1.03 11.16
CA ALA A 12 2.45 0.33 11.86
C ALA A 12 2.25 0.89 13.28
N ARG A 13 3.34 1.15 14.00
CA ARG A 13 3.27 1.74 15.36
C ARG A 13 2.79 3.19 15.34
N LEU A 14 3.20 3.98 14.34
CA LEU A 14 2.72 5.35 14.15
C LEU A 14 1.22 5.38 13.80
N ALA A 15 0.73 4.43 13.00
CA ALA A 15 -0.69 4.26 12.69
C ALA A 15 -1.53 3.99 13.95
N GLU A 16 -1.01 3.14 14.85
CA GLU A 16 -1.67 2.85 16.14
C GLU A 16 -1.77 4.07 17.07
N MET A 17 -0.80 5.00 17.01
CA MET A 17 -0.74 6.15 17.92
C MET A 17 -1.50 7.38 17.40
N PHE A 18 -1.45 7.65 16.09
CA PHE A 18 -1.98 8.88 15.50
C PHE A 18 -3.35 8.73 14.82
N GLY A 19 -3.88 7.50 14.77
CA GLY A 19 -5.16 7.18 14.14
C GLY A 19 -4.98 6.77 12.68
N ASN A 20 -5.58 5.64 12.31
CA ASN A 20 -5.39 5.00 11.01
C ASN A 20 -5.84 5.90 9.84
N LYS A 21 -6.92 6.68 9.99
CA LYS A 21 -7.40 7.58 8.92
C LYS A 21 -6.37 8.66 8.62
N ARG A 22 -5.86 9.31 9.67
CA ARG A 22 -4.91 10.44 9.55
C ARG A 22 -3.59 9.98 8.95
N VAL A 23 -3.08 8.83 9.39
CA VAL A 23 -1.84 8.27 8.84
C VAL A 23 -2.01 7.89 7.36
N CYS A 24 -3.12 7.25 6.97
CA CYS A 24 -3.40 6.98 5.56
C CYS A 24 -3.50 8.27 4.73
N GLY A 25 -4.25 9.28 5.21
CA GLY A 25 -4.42 10.55 4.50
C GLY A 25 -3.10 11.32 4.31
N ILE A 26 -2.29 11.44 5.36
CA ILE A 26 -0.97 12.10 5.30
C ILE A 26 -0.04 11.34 4.35
N ALA A 27 -0.02 10.01 4.43
CA ALA A 27 0.79 9.18 3.55
C ALA A 27 0.41 9.37 2.06
N MET A 28 -0.89 9.40 1.75
CA MET A 28 -1.40 9.62 0.40
C MET A 28 -1.06 11.03 -0.12
N PHE A 29 -1.28 12.05 0.69
CA PHE A 29 -1.00 13.44 0.32
C PHE A 29 0.49 13.65 0.06
N MET A 30 1.34 13.15 0.94
CA MET A 30 2.79 13.28 0.80
C MET A 30 3.33 12.48 -0.39
N ASN A 31 2.78 11.29 -0.64
CA ASN A 31 3.08 10.53 -1.86
C ASN A 31 2.69 11.29 -3.13
N ALA A 32 1.52 11.94 -3.14
CA ALA A 32 1.04 12.69 -4.29
C ALA A 32 1.94 13.90 -4.60
N ILE A 33 2.34 14.67 -3.57
CA ILE A 33 3.27 15.79 -3.72
C ILE A 33 4.62 15.30 -4.26
N LEU A 34 5.19 14.26 -3.66
CA LEU A 34 6.48 13.71 -4.08
C LEU A 34 6.41 13.17 -5.52
N ASN A 35 5.26 12.63 -5.93
CA ASN A 35 5.06 12.19 -7.31
C ASN A 35 5.07 13.38 -8.28
N ILE A 36 4.34 14.46 -7.98
CA ILE A 36 4.31 15.68 -8.81
C ILE A 36 5.69 16.34 -8.89
N LEU A 37 6.44 16.34 -7.80
CA LEU A 37 7.80 16.89 -7.75
C LEU A 37 8.84 16.01 -8.45
N GLY A 38 8.53 14.72 -8.71
CA GLY A 38 9.41 13.75 -9.36
C GLY A 38 10.15 14.28 -10.60
N PRO A 39 9.44 14.74 -11.67
CA PRO A 39 10.08 15.24 -12.88
C PRO A 39 10.95 16.48 -12.65
N ILE A 40 10.59 17.35 -11.69
CA ILE A 40 11.38 18.54 -11.33
C ILE A 40 12.69 18.13 -10.65
N CYS A 41 12.64 17.14 -9.74
CA CYS A 41 13.81 16.62 -9.06
C CYS A 41 14.81 15.97 -10.04
N VAL A 42 14.32 15.24 -11.05
CA VAL A 42 15.17 14.60 -12.08
C VAL A 42 15.95 15.65 -12.87
N ARG A 43 15.31 16.78 -13.22
CA ARG A 43 15.97 17.86 -13.97
C ARG A 43 17.04 18.59 -13.17
N TRP A 44 16.95 18.59 -11.84
CA TRP A 44 17.87 19.33 -10.98
C TRP A 44 19.08 18.49 -10.55
N ASN A 45 18.86 17.28 -10.02
CA ASN A 45 19.93 16.38 -9.61
C ASN A 45 19.43 14.94 -9.39
N VAL A 46 20.16 13.95 -9.89
CA VAL A 46 19.85 12.51 -9.68
C VAL A 46 19.81 12.17 -8.18
N ALA A 47 20.67 12.79 -7.37
CA ALA A 47 20.68 12.58 -5.92
C ALA A 47 19.38 13.06 -5.26
N ALA A 48 18.80 14.18 -5.72
CA ALA A 48 17.53 14.71 -5.21
C ALA A 48 16.37 13.78 -5.59
N PHE A 49 16.40 13.18 -6.78
CA PHE A 49 15.42 12.18 -7.18
C PHE A 49 15.51 10.92 -6.31
N ILE A 50 16.72 10.39 -6.06
CA ILE A 50 16.91 9.23 -5.16
C ILE A 50 16.39 9.55 -3.76
N ALA A 51 16.71 10.72 -3.22
CA ALA A 51 16.20 11.16 -1.92
C ALA A 51 14.67 11.20 -1.90
N SER A 52 14.04 11.77 -2.92
CA SER A 52 12.57 11.81 -3.02
C SER A 52 11.95 10.41 -3.05
N ARG A 53 12.60 9.43 -3.68
CA ARG A 53 12.16 8.02 -3.73
C ARG A 53 12.30 7.31 -2.38
N VAL A 54 13.38 7.59 -1.65
CA VAL A 54 13.54 7.06 -0.29
C VAL A 54 12.42 7.59 0.59
N VAL A 55 12.19 8.91 0.58
CA VAL A 55 11.13 9.56 1.35
C VAL A 55 9.75 9.02 0.97
N GLN A 56 9.46 8.86 -0.32
CA GLN A 56 8.23 8.26 -0.81
C GLN A 56 8.03 6.84 -0.23
N GLY A 57 9.09 6.03 -0.22
CA GLY A 57 9.08 4.71 0.41
C GLY A 57 8.76 4.75 1.91
N LEU A 58 9.23 5.76 2.63
CA LEU A 58 8.97 5.90 4.07
C LEU A 58 7.48 6.15 4.35
N PHE A 59 6.81 6.95 3.53
CA PHE A 59 5.38 7.26 3.69
C PHE A 59 4.48 6.12 3.22
N THR A 60 4.90 5.32 2.24
CA THR A 60 4.12 4.18 1.74
C THR A 60 4.18 2.97 2.68
N GLY A 61 5.26 2.79 3.44
CA GLY A 61 5.39 1.73 4.45
C GLY A 61 4.20 1.58 5.41
N PRO A 62 3.78 2.63 6.15
CA PRO A 62 2.63 2.57 7.06
C PRO A 62 1.28 2.38 6.36
N PHE A 63 1.17 2.65 5.07
CA PHE A 63 -0.13 2.74 4.39
C PHE A 63 -0.88 1.40 4.41
N MET A 64 -0.20 0.30 4.07
CA MET A 64 -0.82 -1.02 4.03
C MET A 64 -1.32 -1.50 5.41
N PRO A 65 -0.51 -1.52 6.49
CA PRO A 65 -0.99 -1.94 7.80
C PRO A 65 -2.08 -1.02 8.36
N ALA A 66 -2.01 0.29 8.13
CA ALA A 66 -3.03 1.24 8.57
C ALA A 66 -4.38 0.99 7.86
N ASN A 67 -4.39 0.68 6.57
CA ASN A 67 -5.61 0.32 5.84
C ASN A 67 -6.20 -1.01 6.32
N ILE A 68 -5.36 -2.03 6.55
CA ILE A 68 -5.83 -3.32 7.08
C ILE A 68 -6.41 -3.15 8.48
N ALA A 69 -5.78 -2.33 9.34
CA ALA A 69 -6.28 -2.03 10.67
C ALA A 69 -7.60 -1.24 10.63
N LEU A 70 -7.72 -0.28 9.70
CA LEU A 70 -8.97 0.44 9.46
C LEU A 70 -10.07 -0.51 8.99
N PHE A 71 -9.82 -1.35 7.99
CA PHE A 71 -10.78 -2.36 7.54
C PHE A 71 -11.17 -3.34 8.65
N ALA A 72 -10.22 -3.73 9.51
CA ALA A 72 -10.51 -4.57 10.67
C ALA A 72 -11.43 -3.90 11.69
N SER A 73 -11.44 -2.56 11.79
CA SER A 73 -12.38 -1.85 12.68
C SER A 73 -13.80 -1.71 12.09
N TRP A 74 -13.92 -1.79 10.77
CA TRP A 74 -15.18 -1.59 10.04
C TRP A 74 -15.89 -2.89 9.64
N LEU A 75 -15.18 -4.02 9.63
CA LEU A 75 -15.69 -5.28 9.08
C LEU A 75 -15.72 -6.41 10.12
N PRO A 76 -16.79 -7.22 10.17
CA PRO A 76 -16.83 -8.42 10.96
C PRO A 76 -15.86 -9.50 10.42
N PRO A 77 -15.30 -10.36 11.27
CA PRO A 77 -14.28 -11.34 10.87
C PRO A 77 -14.68 -12.24 9.70
N GLN A 78 -15.96 -12.61 9.58
CA GLN A 78 -16.45 -13.48 8.49
C GLN A 78 -16.36 -12.79 7.11
N GLU A 79 -16.53 -11.47 7.06
CA GLU A 79 -16.60 -10.72 5.79
C GLU A 79 -15.23 -10.15 5.38
N ARG A 80 -14.29 -10.02 6.34
CA ARG A 80 -12.93 -9.52 6.09
C ARG A 80 -12.20 -10.26 4.98
N ALA A 81 -12.28 -11.58 4.95
CA ALA A 81 -11.57 -12.38 3.94
C ALA A 81 -12.13 -12.12 2.53
N ARG A 82 -13.46 -12.02 2.40
CA ARG A 82 -14.14 -11.75 1.12
C ARG A 82 -13.79 -10.37 0.58
N LEU A 83 -13.85 -9.35 1.43
CA LEU A 83 -13.52 -7.98 1.04
C LEU A 83 -12.03 -7.81 0.76
N SER A 84 -11.16 -8.47 1.54
CA SER A 84 -9.71 -8.49 1.24
C SER A 84 -9.45 -9.08 -0.15
N GLY A 85 -10.12 -10.20 -0.50
CA GLY A 85 -10.03 -10.79 -1.83
C GLY A 85 -10.43 -9.80 -2.94
N ILE A 86 -11.55 -9.09 -2.77
CA ILE A 86 -12.01 -8.06 -3.72
C ILE A 86 -10.97 -6.94 -3.85
N VAL A 87 -10.42 -6.44 -2.74
CA VAL A 87 -9.41 -5.37 -2.74
C VAL A 87 -8.14 -5.81 -3.46
N PHE A 88 -7.65 -7.03 -3.22
CA PHE A 88 -6.47 -7.56 -3.92
C PHE A 88 -6.73 -7.73 -5.42
N SER A 89 -7.90 -8.24 -5.82
CA SER A 89 -8.25 -8.32 -7.24
C SER A 89 -8.35 -6.94 -7.89
N ALA A 90 -8.96 -5.96 -7.21
CA ALA A 90 -9.04 -4.58 -7.68
C ALA A 90 -7.65 -3.94 -7.84
N ALA A 91 -6.72 -4.20 -6.92
CA ALA A 91 -5.34 -3.71 -7.01
C ALA A 91 -4.60 -4.27 -8.24
N ASN A 92 -4.77 -5.55 -8.55
CA ASN A 92 -4.19 -6.18 -9.73
C ASN A 92 -4.77 -5.60 -11.03
N ILE A 93 -6.09 -5.47 -11.10
CA ILE A 93 -6.77 -4.87 -12.26
C ILE A 93 -6.34 -3.40 -12.44
N GLY A 94 -6.28 -2.63 -11.35
CA GLY A 94 -5.82 -1.25 -11.37
C GLY A 94 -4.39 -1.11 -11.88
N SER A 95 -3.52 -2.05 -11.53
CA SER A 95 -2.13 -2.09 -12.00
C SER A 95 -2.06 -2.35 -13.51
N LEU A 96 -2.85 -3.30 -14.02
CA LEU A 96 -2.94 -3.58 -15.46
C LEU A 96 -3.44 -2.37 -16.27
N ILE A 97 -4.52 -1.74 -15.80
CA ILE A 97 -5.08 -0.54 -16.43
C ILE A 97 -4.06 0.59 -16.41
N SER A 98 -3.39 0.80 -15.27
CA SER A 98 -2.39 1.85 -15.12
C SER A 98 -1.21 1.64 -16.06
N MET A 99 -0.74 0.40 -16.23
CA MET A 99 0.34 0.08 -17.15
C MET A 99 -0.04 0.39 -18.60
N GLY A 100 -1.25 0.02 -19.03
CA GLY A 100 -1.75 0.31 -20.38
C GLY A 100 -1.90 1.80 -20.67
N ILE A 101 -2.48 2.57 -19.73
CA ILE A 101 -2.60 4.03 -19.85
C ILE A 101 -1.21 4.68 -19.85
N SER A 102 -0.33 4.21 -18.97
CA SER A 102 1.03 4.76 -18.84
C SER A 102 1.84 4.59 -20.12
N GLY A 103 1.75 3.43 -20.78
CA GLY A 103 2.44 3.19 -22.05
C GLY A 103 2.00 4.17 -23.15
N LYS A 104 0.69 4.41 -23.28
CA LYS A 104 0.15 5.33 -24.30
C LYS A 104 0.44 6.81 -23.97
N MET A 105 0.41 7.18 -22.70
CA MET A 105 0.73 8.55 -22.26
C MET A 105 2.23 8.85 -22.44
N ALA A 106 3.10 7.91 -22.09
CA ALA A 106 4.54 8.09 -22.22
C ALA A 106 4.98 8.33 -23.67
N SER A 107 4.37 7.66 -24.64
CA SER A 107 4.70 7.82 -26.06
C SER A 107 4.17 9.12 -26.67
N THR A 108 3.05 9.64 -26.18
CA THR A 108 2.38 10.82 -26.76
C THR A 108 2.77 12.13 -26.09
N PHE A 109 2.86 12.15 -24.76
CA PHE A 109 3.05 13.35 -23.94
C PHE A 109 4.35 13.34 -23.14
N GLY A 110 5.20 12.32 -23.33
CA GLY A 110 6.43 12.12 -22.57
C GLY A 110 6.17 11.52 -21.19
N TRP A 111 7.23 10.94 -20.62
CA TRP A 111 7.18 10.22 -19.34
C TRP A 111 6.81 11.11 -18.14
N GLU A 112 7.08 12.41 -18.22
CA GLU A 112 6.80 13.38 -17.15
C GLU A 112 5.29 13.55 -16.92
N SER A 113 4.48 13.40 -17.97
CA SER A 113 3.02 13.52 -17.90
C SER A 113 2.38 12.53 -16.92
N LEU A 114 2.96 11.33 -16.79
CA LEU A 114 2.52 10.30 -15.86
C LEU A 114 2.56 10.79 -14.41
N PHE A 115 3.65 11.44 -14.04
CA PHE A 115 3.87 11.94 -12.67
C PHE A 115 2.82 12.99 -12.29
N TYR A 116 2.49 13.89 -13.22
CA TYR A 116 1.47 14.90 -13.00
C TYR A 116 0.06 14.31 -12.93
N VAL A 117 -0.32 13.43 -13.86
CA VAL A 117 -1.68 12.85 -13.91
C VAL A 117 -1.95 11.98 -12.69
N TYR A 118 -1.05 11.03 -12.40
CA TYR A 118 -1.20 10.17 -11.21
C TYR A 118 -1.08 10.96 -9.91
N GLY A 119 -0.22 11.98 -9.88
CA GLY A 119 -0.11 12.90 -8.75
C GLY A 119 -1.42 13.62 -8.45
N VAL A 120 -2.00 14.31 -9.44
CA VAL A 120 -3.27 15.06 -9.29
C VAL A 120 -4.42 14.12 -8.93
N LEU A 121 -4.53 12.97 -9.59
CA LEU A 121 -5.56 11.98 -9.28
C LEU A 121 -5.46 11.52 -7.82
N THR A 122 -4.24 11.30 -7.31
CA THR A 122 -4.02 10.92 -5.91
C THR A 122 -4.38 12.06 -4.95
N VAL A 123 -4.13 13.32 -5.29
CA VAL A 123 -4.57 14.47 -4.47
C VAL A 123 -6.10 14.53 -4.40
N LEU A 124 -6.79 14.38 -5.53
CA LEU A 124 -8.26 14.35 -5.58
C LEU A 124 -8.81 13.19 -4.74
N TRP A 125 -8.22 12.00 -4.87
CA TRP A 125 -8.59 10.83 -4.09
C TRP A 125 -8.32 11.02 -2.59
N CYS A 126 -7.22 11.68 -2.22
CA CYS A 126 -6.92 12.04 -0.84
C CYS A 126 -7.96 13.02 -0.26
N ALA A 127 -8.42 13.99 -1.04
CA ALA A 127 -9.50 14.88 -0.60
C ALA A 127 -10.79 14.09 -0.34
N LEU A 128 -11.20 13.24 -1.28
CA LEU A 128 -12.36 12.35 -1.11
C LEU A 128 -12.21 11.45 0.12
N TRP A 129 -11.04 10.85 0.32
CA TRP A 129 -10.74 10.03 1.49
C TRP A 129 -10.95 10.77 2.81
N MET A 130 -10.46 12.01 2.89
CA MET A 130 -10.60 12.83 4.10
C MET A 130 -12.05 13.19 4.41
N PHE A 131 -12.89 13.39 3.38
CA PHE A 131 -14.31 13.69 3.53
C PHE A 131 -15.17 12.45 3.85
N PHE A 132 -14.98 11.35 3.13
CA PHE A 132 -15.87 10.18 3.21
C PHE A 132 -15.47 9.18 4.30
N VAL A 133 -14.18 8.93 4.50
CA VAL A 133 -13.73 7.87 5.40
C VAL A 133 -13.73 8.35 6.84
N HIS A 134 -14.24 7.56 7.78
CA HIS A 134 -14.23 7.86 9.21
C HIS A 134 -13.47 6.78 9.99
N GLU A 135 -12.88 7.14 11.15
CA GLU A 135 -12.03 6.22 11.92
C GLU A 135 -12.81 5.12 12.63
N SER A 136 -14.08 5.36 12.93
CA SER A 136 -14.92 4.37 13.59
C SER A 136 -16.35 4.44 13.07
N PRO A 137 -17.04 3.30 12.93
CA PRO A 137 -18.46 3.27 12.56
C PRO A 137 -19.33 4.05 13.56
N GLU A 138 -18.89 4.17 14.82
CA GLU A 138 -19.55 4.99 15.84
C GLU A 138 -19.53 6.50 15.54
N THR A 139 -18.55 6.97 14.78
CA THR A 139 -18.35 8.39 14.43
C THR A 139 -18.90 8.77 13.05
N HIS A 140 -19.47 7.80 12.32
CA HIS A 140 -19.93 8.00 10.96
C HIS A 140 -21.35 8.58 10.93
N PRO A 141 -21.59 9.73 10.29
CA PRO A 141 -22.89 10.40 10.32
C PRO A 141 -23.95 9.76 9.40
N TRP A 142 -23.55 8.89 8.45
CA TRP A 142 -24.45 8.31 7.45
C TRP A 142 -24.61 6.79 7.54
N ILE A 143 -24.24 6.18 8.68
CA ILE A 143 -24.43 4.74 8.89
C ILE A 143 -25.85 4.47 9.38
N SER A 144 -26.46 3.37 8.91
CA SER A 144 -27.74 2.90 9.46
C SER A 144 -27.53 2.38 10.88
N ASP A 145 -28.50 2.62 11.78
CA ASP A 145 -28.43 2.14 13.16
C ASP A 145 -28.35 0.61 13.23
N GLU A 146 -29.03 -0.09 12.31
CA GLU A 146 -28.98 -1.55 12.18
C GLU A 146 -27.57 -2.06 11.82
N GLU A 147 -26.91 -1.39 10.88
CA GLU A 147 -25.55 -1.74 10.44
C GLU A 147 -24.52 -1.44 11.52
N LYS A 148 -24.69 -0.32 12.23
CA LYS A 148 -23.85 0.05 13.37
C LYS A 148 -23.93 -1.00 14.48
N GLU A 149 -25.12 -1.45 14.84
CA GLU A 149 -25.29 -2.47 15.87
C GLU A 149 -24.75 -3.83 15.43
N TYR A 150 -24.92 -4.20 14.16
CA TYR A 150 -24.33 -5.41 13.58
C TYR A 150 -22.79 -5.39 13.64
N ILE A 151 -22.15 -4.28 13.26
CA ILE A 151 -20.69 -4.16 13.29
C ILE A 151 -20.18 -4.16 14.73
N VAL A 152 -20.79 -3.41 15.65
CA VAL A 152 -20.33 -3.32 17.04
C VAL A 152 -20.51 -4.65 17.78
N SER A 153 -21.59 -5.38 17.53
CA SER A 153 -21.84 -6.68 18.17
C SER A 153 -20.94 -7.79 17.64
N ASN A 154 -20.59 -7.77 16.34
CA ASN A 154 -19.76 -8.81 15.71
C ASN A 154 -18.27 -8.46 15.61
N THR A 155 -17.88 -7.22 15.91
CA THR A 155 -16.49 -6.78 15.93
C THR A 155 -15.96 -6.79 17.35
N LYS A 156 -15.02 -7.71 17.64
CA LYS A 156 -14.21 -7.58 18.85
C LYS A 156 -13.44 -6.27 18.76
N LYS A 157 -13.71 -5.31 19.64
CA LYS A 157 -12.89 -4.09 19.78
C LYS A 157 -11.46 -4.56 19.99
N VAL A 158 -10.61 -4.40 18.97
CA VAL A 158 -9.17 -4.62 19.11
C VAL A 158 -8.70 -3.49 20.01
N ALA A 159 -8.67 -3.76 21.32
CA ALA A 159 -8.17 -2.80 22.28
C ALA A 159 -6.72 -2.49 21.88
N ILE A 160 -6.45 -1.24 21.53
CA ILE A 160 -5.08 -0.75 21.35
C ILE A 160 -4.42 -0.93 22.72
N ALA A 161 -3.65 -2.01 22.86
CA ALA A 161 -2.96 -2.28 24.11
C ALA A 161 -2.01 -1.11 24.35
N LYS A 162 -2.30 -0.29 25.35
CA LYS A 162 -1.42 0.79 25.85
C LYS A 162 -0.07 0.27 26.35
N ASN A 163 0.08 -1.05 26.46
CA ASN A 163 1.31 -1.69 26.88
C ASN A 163 2.39 -1.58 25.78
N PRO A 164 3.67 -1.46 26.16
CA PRO A 164 4.75 -1.52 25.20
C PRO A 164 4.70 -2.86 24.47
N VAL A 165 4.77 -2.82 23.14
CA VAL A 165 4.77 -4.02 22.30
C VAL A 165 6.02 -4.84 22.64
N PRO A 166 5.90 -6.12 23.04
CA PRO A 166 7.04 -6.94 23.39
C PRO A 166 7.74 -7.43 22.11
N TRP A 167 8.54 -6.57 21.49
CA TRP A 167 9.22 -6.84 20.22
C TRP A 167 10.05 -8.12 20.23
N ILE A 168 10.75 -8.39 21.35
CA ILE A 168 11.59 -9.57 21.49
C ILE A 168 10.75 -10.85 21.53
N GLU A 169 9.60 -10.84 22.20
CA GLU A 169 8.70 -12.00 22.26
C GLU A 169 8.04 -12.27 20.89
N ILE A 170 7.69 -11.22 20.15
CA ILE A 170 7.13 -11.35 18.80
C ILE A 170 8.17 -11.96 17.85
N ILE A 171 9.39 -11.43 17.85
CA ILE A 171 10.48 -11.92 16.99
C ILE A 171 10.93 -13.32 17.41
N SER A 172 10.81 -13.68 18.69
CA SER A 172 11.14 -15.01 19.19
C SER A 172 10.04 -16.05 18.97
N ASN A 173 8.87 -15.66 18.44
CA ASN A 173 7.74 -16.56 18.28
C ASN A 173 7.87 -17.42 17.00
N ALA A 174 7.77 -18.74 17.14
CA ALA A 174 7.99 -19.68 16.04
C ALA A 174 7.04 -19.49 14.83
N PRO A 175 5.72 -19.25 15.00
CA PRO A 175 4.80 -18.98 13.88
C PRO A 175 5.12 -17.68 13.16
N PHE A 176 5.64 -16.66 13.88
CA PHE A 176 6.03 -15.39 13.27
C PHE A 176 7.28 -15.56 12.41
N CYS A 177 8.30 -16.26 12.91
CA CYS A 177 9.49 -16.62 12.13
C CYS A 177 9.14 -17.49 10.92
N ALA A 178 8.26 -18.47 11.09
CA ALA A 178 7.78 -19.31 9.99
C ALA A 178 7.10 -18.46 8.90
N GLN A 179 6.26 -17.50 9.28
CA GLN A 179 5.61 -16.60 8.34
C GLN A 179 6.63 -15.73 7.57
N ILE A 180 7.64 -15.19 8.25
CA ILE A 180 8.71 -14.42 7.60
C ILE A 180 9.46 -15.29 6.59
N ILE A 181 9.84 -16.51 6.97
CA ILE A 181 10.57 -17.43 6.10
C ILE A 181 9.72 -17.78 4.86
N MET A 182 8.43 -18.04 5.05
CA MET A 182 7.51 -18.30 3.94
C MET A 182 7.38 -17.11 3.00
N ASP A 183 7.28 -15.89 3.53
CA ASP A 183 7.14 -14.66 2.74
C ASP A 183 8.40 -14.34 1.94
N VAL A 184 9.57 -14.48 2.57
CA VAL A 184 10.88 -14.32 1.92
C VAL A 184 11.06 -15.37 0.83
N GLY A 185 10.75 -16.64 1.11
CA GLY A 185 10.82 -17.72 0.14
C GLY A 185 9.89 -17.50 -1.05
N SER A 186 8.66 -17.07 -0.80
CA SER A 186 7.68 -16.76 -1.84
C SER A 186 8.14 -15.61 -2.72
N THR A 187 8.67 -14.54 -2.10
CA THR A 187 9.21 -13.37 -2.82
C THR A 187 10.42 -13.75 -3.68
N TRP A 188 11.32 -14.58 -3.15
CA TRP A 188 12.49 -15.06 -3.88
C TRP A 188 12.10 -15.89 -5.11
N ILE A 189 11.16 -16.82 -4.96
CA ILE A 189 10.67 -17.65 -6.07
C ILE A 189 10.03 -16.77 -7.15
N MET A 190 9.19 -15.81 -6.76
CA MET A 190 8.55 -14.90 -7.71
C MET A 190 9.57 -14.06 -8.48
N PHE A 191 10.59 -13.54 -7.80
CA PHE A 191 11.67 -12.76 -8.41
C PHE A 191 12.50 -13.61 -9.37
N THR A 192 12.86 -14.82 -8.95
CA THR A 192 13.62 -15.77 -9.78
C THR A 192 12.83 -16.13 -11.03
N LEU A 193 11.55 -16.47 -10.88
CA LEU A 193 10.68 -16.78 -12.00
C LEU A 193 10.59 -15.60 -12.97
N THR A 194 10.42 -14.38 -12.49
CA THR A 194 10.29 -13.20 -13.36
C THR A 194 11.60 -12.85 -14.08
N THR A 195 12.76 -13.11 -13.46
CA THR A 195 14.08 -12.77 -14.03
C THR A 195 14.59 -13.85 -14.99
N GLU A 196 14.38 -15.11 -14.65
CA GLU A 196 14.90 -16.25 -15.42
C GLU A 196 13.94 -16.70 -16.53
N LEU A 197 12.63 -16.45 -16.41
CA LEU A 197 11.64 -16.84 -17.43
C LEU A 197 11.91 -16.19 -18.80
N PRO A 198 12.23 -14.89 -18.92
CA PRO A 198 12.59 -14.28 -20.20
C PRO A 198 13.87 -14.90 -20.79
N THR A 199 14.87 -15.16 -19.96
CA THR A 199 16.15 -15.78 -20.34
C THR A 199 15.95 -17.21 -20.82
N TYR A 200 15.09 -17.98 -20.15
CA TYR A 200 14.74 -19.36 -20.50
C TYR A 200 13.99 -19.43 -21.84
N LEU A 201 12.98 -18.58 -22.04
CA LEU A 201 12.20 -18.50 -23.28
C LEU A 201 13.08 -18.12 -24.49
N LYS A 202 14.02 -17.19 -24.28
CA LYS A 202 14.94 -16.74 -25.33
C LYS A 202 16.03 -17.77 -25.67
N ASN A 203 16.71 -18.32 -24.65
CA ASN A 203 17.91 -19.14 -24.87
C ASN A 203 17.62 -20.61 -25.16
N ILE A 204 16.53 -21.17 -24.65
CA ILE A 204 16.20 -22.60 -24.78
C ILE A 204 15.04 -22.81 -25.75
N LEU A 205 14.03 -21.93 -25.70
CA LEU A 205 12.83 -22.06 -26.53
C LEU A 205 12.91 -21.26 -27.85
N HIS A 206 13.97 -20.46 -28.04
CA HIS A 206 14.20 -19.59 -29.21
C HIS A 206 12.99 -18.71 -29.59
N PHE A 207 12.20 -18.27 -28.60
CA PHE A 207 11.06 -17.38 -28.83
C PHE A 207 11.54 -15.93 -28.71
N ASP A 208 11.52 -15.17 -29.82
CA ASP A 208 11.83 -13.74 -29.82
C ASP A 208 10.71 -12.98 -29.09
N THR A 209 11.09 -12.25 -28.04
CA THR A 209 10.19 -11.50 -27.15
C THR A 209 10.26 -9.99 -27.37
N GLU A 210 10.75 -9.56 -28.53
CA GLU A 210 10.65 -8.16 -28.99
C GLU A 210 9.55 -8.01 -30.03
N SER A 211 8.33 -7.72 -29.58
CA SER A 211 7.26 -7.11 -30.39
C SER A 211 6.41 -6.19 -29.54
#